data_AF-A0A7C1EZ73-F1
#
_entry.id   AF-A0A7C1EZ73-F1
#
_cell.length_a   1.000
_cell.length_b   1.000
_cell.length_c   1.000
_cell.angle_alpha   90.00
_cell.angle_beta   90.00
_cell.angle_gamma   90.00
#
_symmetry.space_group_name_H-M   'P 1'
#
loop_
_entity.id
_entity.type
_entity.pdbx_description
1 polymer ?
#
loop_
_entity_poly.entity_id
_entity_poly.type
_entity_poly.pdbx_seq_one_letter_code
_entity_poly.pdbx_strand_id
1 'polypeptide(L)'
;MLFLCSKLCYAEDLKAHRNVYTPKISALEAINIVKKDLPNFNVGEVSISKGKSGIKSLDIIITNYGKKITKIRLNPQTGDVLPKGYRTYYPEILISEQQGIKKVEKILPVLKVGNPWLGIDKKWKVPLILDGTVISEVLVDADSGKIIGK
;
A
#
# COMPACT_ATOMS: atom_id res chain seq x y z
N MET A 1 -13.59 55.87 8.24
CA MET A 1 -12.33 55.71 7.47
C MET A 1 -11.34 55.01 8.36
N LEU A 2 -10.71 53.87 8.07
CA LEU A 2 -10.61 52.98 6.91
C LEU A 2 -10.50 51.54 7.46
N PHE A 3 -11.27 50.58 6.92
CA PHE A 3 -11.01 49.14 7.07
C PHE A 3 -11.00 48.52 5.67
N LEU A 4 -9.89 48.68 4.95
CA LEU A 4 -9.67 48.09 3.63
C LEU A 4 -8.21 47.63 3.52
N CYS A 5 -7.81 46.65 4.34
CA CYS A 5 -6.50 46.00 4.17
C CYS A 5 -6.48 44.54 4.68
N SER A 6 -7.59 43.80 4.53
CA SER A 6 -7.64 42.39 4.98
C SER A 6 -8.13 41.40 3.92
N LYS A 7 -8.81 41.85 2.86
CA LYS A 7 -9.29 40.93 1.80
C LYS A 7 -8.31 40.70 0.65
N LEU A 8 -7.36 41.62 0.42
CA LEU A 8 -6.41 41.50 -0.70
C LEU A 8 -5.21 40.60 -0.38
N CYS A 9 -4.66 40.64 0.85
CA CYS A 9 -3.57 39.73 1.23
C CYS A 9 -3.98 38.25 1.22
N TYR A 10 -5.23 37.93 1.56
CA TYR A 10 -5.70 36.53 1.56
C TYR A 10 -5.91 35.94 0.15
N ALA A 11 -6.12 36.79 -0.87
CA ALA A 11 -6.37 36.35 -2.24
C ALA A 11 -5.08 36.13 -3.04
N GLU A 12 -4.00 36.83 -2.70
CA GLU A 12 -2.68 36.66 -3.34
C GLU A 12 -1.92 35.45 -2.76
N ASP A 13 -2.10 35.16 -1.47
CA ASP A 13 -1.46 34.02 -0.78
C ASP A 13 -1.99 32.65 -1.26
N LEU A 14 -3.25 32.58 -1.72
CA LEU A 14 -3.83 31.38 -2.32
C LEU A 14 -3.35 31.12 -3.75
N LYS A 15 -2.83 32.13 -4.46
CA LYS A 15 -2.30 31.98 -5.82
C LYS A 15 -0.82 31.56 -5.86
N ALA A 16 -0.08 31.75 -4.76
CA ALA A 16 1.34 31.43 -4.66
C ALA A 16 1.65 29.97 -4.24
N HIS A 17 0.64 29.19 -3.84
CA HIS A 17 0.83 27.83 -3.33
C HIS A 17 -0.10 26.82 -4.01
N ARG A 18 0.37 26.26 -5.13
CA ARG A 18 0.48 24.80 -5.40
C ARG A 18 0.67 24.60 -6.91
N ASN A 19 1.88 24.27 -7.34
CA ASN A 19 2.04 23.37 -8.48
C ASN A 19 1.40 22.03 -8.09
N VAL A 20 0.07 21.92 -8.23
CA VAL A 20 -0.66 20.67 -7.99
C VAL A 20 -0.22 19.71 -9.09
N TYR A 21 0.61 18.74 -8.72
CA TYR A 21 1.00 17.69 -9.65
C TYR A 21 -0.27 17.01 -10.19
N THR A 22 -0.40 17.01 -11.50
CA THR A 22 -1.51 16.37 -12.21
C THR A 22 -1.00 15.06 -12.80
N PRO A 23 -1.51 13.90 -12.35
CA PRO A 23 -1.06 12.60 -12.84
C PRO A 23 -1.56 12.37 -14.26
N LYS A 24 -0.75 11.71 -15.10
CA LYS A 24 -1.17 11.32 -16.47
C LYS A 24 -2.13 10.14 -16.45
N ILE A 25 -1.95 9.26 -15.47
CA ILE A 25 -2.81 8.11 -15.23
C ILE A 25 -3.86 8.49 -14.19
N SER A 26 -5.12 8.23 -14.49
CA SER A 26 -6.24 8.44 -13.56
C SER A 26 -6.26 7.39 -12.44
N ALA A 27 -7.00 7.70 -11.37
CA ALA A 27 -7.25 6.74 -10.29
C ALA A 27 -7.91 5.45 -10.82
N LEU A 28 -8.84 5.55 -11.76
CA LEU A 28 -9.53 4.39 -12.33
C LEU A 28 -8.58 3.51 -13.15
N GLU A 29 -7.70 4.12 -13.95
CA GLU A 29 -6.67 3.38 -14.69
C GLU A 29 -5.71 2.65 -13.75
N ALA A 30 -5.28 3.30 -12.66
CA ALA A 30 -4.44 2.65 -11.64
C ALA A 30 -5.13 1.43 -11.00
N ILE A 31 -6.44 1.50 -10.72
CA ILE A 31 -7.24 0.35 -10.27
C ILE A 31 -7.21 -0.75 -11.31
N ASN A 32 -7.47 -0.42 -12.58
CA ASN A 32 -7.58 -1.40 -13.66
C ASN A 32 -6.25 -2.09 -13.94
N ILE A 33 -5.13 -1.37 -13.86
CA ILE A 33 -3.78 -1.93 -13.96
C ILE A 33 -3.57 -2.99 -12.88
N VAL A 34 -3.84 -2.66 -11.61
CA VAL A 34 -3.66 -3.62 -10.50
C VAL A 34 -4.62 -4.79 -10.61
N LYS A 35 -5.89 -4.58 -10.97
CA LYS A 35 -6.86 -5.66 -11.18
C LYS A 35 -6.43 -6.62 -12.28
N LYS A 36 -5.90 -6.09 -13.39
CA LYS A 36 -5.42 -6.87 -14.53
C LYS A 36 -4.22 -7.75 -14.14
N ASP A 37 -3.31 -7.21 -13.33
CA ASP A 37 -2.09 -7.91 -12.94
C ASP A 37 -2.24 -8.80 -11.71
N LEU A 38 -3.30 -8.61 -10.90
CA LEU A 38 -3.56 -9.37 -9.68
C LEU A 38 -3.48 -10.91 -9.86
N PRO A 39 -4.01 -11.52 -10.95
CA PRO A 39 -3.86 -12.96 -11.18
C PRO A 39 -2.42 -13.43 -11.38
N ASN A 40 -1.49 -12.52 -11.71
CA ASN A 40 -0.07 -12.81 -11.88
C ASN A 40 0.74 -12.59 -10.60
N PHE A 41 0.08 -12.22 -9.50
CA PHE A 41 0.74 -12.03 -8.22
C PHE A 41 1.08 -13.38 -7.61
N ASN A 42 2.32 -13.52 -7.15
CA ASN A 42 2.84 -14.75 -6.59
C ASN A 42 3.47 -14.48 -5.22
N VAL A 43 3.42 -15.49 -4.35
CA VAL A 43 4.18 -15.46 -3.10
C VAL A 43 5.66 -15.61 -3.43
N GLY A 44 6.47 -14.68 -2.92
CA GLY A 44 7.93 -14.74 -2.98
C GLY A 44 8.51 -15.15 -1.64
N GLU A 45 9.64 -14.54 -1.30
CA GLU A 45 10.36 -14.81 -0.06
C GLU A 45 9.57 -14.39 1.19
N VAL A 46 9.93 -15.01 2.30
CA VAL A 46 9.45 -14.64 3.63
C VAL A 46 10.52 -13.77 4.30
N SER A 47 10.10 -12.67 4.91
CA SER A 47 10.96 -11.77 5.65
C SER A 47 10.43 -11.61 7.06
N ILE A 48 11.31 -11.76 8.04
CA ILE A 48 10.99 -11.46 9.43
C ILE A 48 11.39 -10.01 9.69
N SER A 49 10.40 -9.16 9.96
CA SER A 49 10.68 -7.77 10.31
C SER A 49 10.75 -7.61 11.83
N LYS A 50 11.82 -6.95 12.32
CA LYS A 50 11.97 -6.55 13.73
C LYS A 50 11.87 -5.03 13.82
N GLY A 51 10.76 -4.55 14.36
CA GLY A 51 10.56 -3.13 14.64
C GLY A 51 11.43 -2.64 15.80
N LYS A 52 11.60 -1.31 15.91
CA LYS A 52 12.41 -0.65 16.94
C LYS A 52 12.01 -1.01 18.38
N SER A 53 10.75 -1.38 18.59
CA SER A 53 10.19 -1.78 19.91
C SER A 53 10.19 -3.30 20.15
N GLY A 54 11.00 -4.07 19.39
CA GLY A 54 11.02 -5.53 19.49
C GLY A 54 9.82 -6.25 18.85
N ILE A 55 8.94 -5.49 18.20
CA ILE A 55 7.80 -6.01 17.44
C ILE A 55 8.32 -6.91 16.31
N LYS A 56 7.98 -8.21 16.34
CA LYS A 56 8.22 -9.12 15.22
C LYS A 56 6.96 -9.20 14.33
N SER A 57 7.13 -9.23 13.03
CA SER A 57 6.09 -9.65 12.09
C SER A 57 6.65 -10.61 11.06
N LEU A 58 5.80 -11.52 10.58
CA LEU A 58 6.11 -12.34 9.43
C LEU A 58 5.57 -11.63 8.18
N ASP A 59 6.47 -11.15 7.34
CA ASP A 59 6.14 -10.44 6.12
C ASP A 59 6.32 -11.36 4.93
N ILE A 60 5.24 -11.66 4.23
CA ILE A 60 5.25 -12.47 3.01
C ILE A 60 5.36 -11.53 1.81
N ILE A 61 6.44 -11.65 1.05
CA ILE A 61 6.65 -10.82 -0.14
C ILE A 61 5.70 -11.26 -1.25
N ILE A 62 5.08 -10.27 -1.90
CA ILE A 62 4.29 -10.48 -3.10
C ILE A 62 5.11 -10.01 -4.30
N THR A 63 5.18 -10.85 -5.31
CA THR A 63 5.90 -10.60 -6.56
C THR A 63 4.95 -10.56 -7.74
N ASN A 64 5.33 -9.82 -8.79
CA ASN A 64 4.69 -9.85 -10.11
C ASN A 64 5.80 -10.00 -11.14
N TYR A 65 5.74 -11.04 -11.98
CA TYR A 65 6.82 -11.42 -12.91
C TYR A 65 8.21 -11.46 -12.24
N GLY A 66 8.30 -12.07 -11.06
CA GLY A 66 9.53 -12.20 -10.27
C GLY A 66 10.02 -10.91 -9.59
N LYS A 67 9.33 -9.77 -9.75
CA LYS A 67 9.69 -8.51 -9.08
C LYS A 67 8.86 -8.31 -7.84
N LYS A 68 9.49 -7.99 -6.71
CA LYS A 68 8.80 -7.60 -5.47
C LYS A 68 7.95 -6.36 -5.70
N ILE A 69 6.65 -6.47 -5.47
CA ILE A 69 5.68 -5.37 -5.65
C ILE A 69 5.13 -4.87 -4.32
N THR A 70 4.96 -5.77 -3.34
CA THR A 70 4.47 -5.40 -2.02
C THR A 70 4.74 -6.54 -1.02
N LYS A 71 4.18 -6.43 0.19
CA LYS A 71 4.21 -7.48 1.20
C LYS A 71 2.88 -7.58 1.93
N ILE A 72 2.52 -8.77 2.37
CA ILE A 72 1.39 -9.04 3.26
C ILE A 72 1.95 -9.42 4.63
N ARG A 73 1.46 -8.77 5.68
CA ARG A 73 1.95 -9.00 7.03
C ARG A 73 1.03 -9.99 7.73
N LEU A 74 1.62 -10.97 8.40
CA LEU A 74 0.89 -11.95 9.19
C LEU A 74 1.21 -11.78 10.67
N ASN A 75 0.25 -12.15 11.51
CA ASN A 75 0.45 -12.35 12.93
C ASN A 75 1.47 -13.50 13.09
N PRO A 76 2.62 -13.27 13.72
CA PRO A 76 3.67 -14.29 13.84
C PRO A 76 3.29 -15.44 14.78
N GLN A 77 2.22 -15.31 15.58
CA GLN A 77 1.73 -16.35 16.48
C GLN A 77 0.62 -17.19 15.86
N THR A 78 -0.33 -16.55 15.16
CA THR A 78 -1.52 -17.22 14.62
C THR A 78 -1.49 -17.39 13.10
N GLY A 79 -0.67 -16.60 12.40
CA GLY A 79 -0.62 -16.48 10.95
C GLY A 79 -1.74 -15.65 10.33
N ASP A 80 -2.60 -15.02 11.12
CA ASP A 80 -3.70 -14.22 10.57
C ASP A 80 -3.19 -12.97 9.85
N VAL A 81 -3.89 -12.58 8.79
CA VAL A 81 -3.50 -11.41 8.01
C VAL A 81 -3.72 -10.14 8.83
N LEU A 82 -2.66 -9.35 8.98
CA LEU A 82 -2.73 -8.10 9.73
C LEU A 82 -3.16 -6.94 8.83
N PRO A 83 -4.04 -6.05 9.32
CA PRO A 83 -4.34 -4.82 8.62
C PRO A 83 -3.08 -4.00 8.35
N LYS A 84 -3.09 -3.23 7.26
CA LYS A 84 -2.02 -2.26 6.98
C LYS A 84 -1.95 -1.24 8.11
N GLY A 85 -0.74 -0.93 8.57
CA GLY A 85 -0.53 0.01 9.68
C GLY A 85 -0.75 -0.59 11.08
N TYR A 86 -1.33 -1.78 11.21
CA TYR A 86 -1.44 -2.47 12.48
C TYR A 86 -0.06 -2.67 13.12
N ARG A 87 0.06 -2.33 14.40
CA ARG A 87 1.27 -2.39 15.23
C ARG A 87 0.87 -3.00 16.56
N THR A 88 1.49 -4.12 16.90
CA THR A 88 1.38 -4.74 18.21
C THR A 88 2.68 -5.47 18.53
N TYR A 89 2.89 -5.85 19.78
CA TYR A 89 4.09 -6.53 20.22
C TYR A 89 3.92 -8.05 20.19
N TYR A 90 4.84 -8.72 19.49
CA TYR A 90 4.95 -10.17 19.48
C TYR A 90 6.38 -10.55 19.85
N PRO A 91 6.61 -11.21 21.00
CA PRO A 91 7.95 -11.58 21.44
C PRO A 91 8.57 -12.69 20.59
N GLU A 92 7.73 -13.55 20.00
CA GLU A 92 8.12 -14.79 19.33
C GLU A 92 7.37 -14.99 18.01
N ILE A 93 7.94 -15.85 17.18
CA ILE A 93 7.33 -16.32 15.93
C ILE A 93 7.04 -17.80 16.12
N LEU A 94 5.75 -18.15 16.15
CA LEU A 94 5.27 -19.51 16.40
C LEU A 94 4.86 -20.22 15.11
N ILE A 95 4.50 -19.46 14.07
CA ILE A 95 4.19 -20.04 12.77
C ILE A 95 5.45 -20.20 11.91
N SER A 96 5.51 -21.31 11.15
CA SER A 96 6.59 -21.52 10.19
C SER A 96 6.42 -20.65 8.94
N GLU A 97 7.51 -20.42 8.22
CA GLU A 97 7.49 -19.69 6.94
C GLU A 97 6.55 -20.38 5.94
N GLN A 98 6.59 -21.70 5.84
CA GLN A 98 5.71 -22.49 4.97
C GLN A 98 4.24 -22.34 5.32
N GLN A 99 3.89 -22.25 6.62
CA GLN A 99 2.52 -21.98 7.03
C GLN A 99 2.08 -20.57 6.60
N GLY A 100 2.97 -19.58 6.74
CA GLY A 100 2.73 -18.21 6.27
C GLY A 100 2.51 -18.14 4.76
N ILE A 101 3.36 -18.79 3.97
CA ILE A 101 3.23 -18.90 2.51
C ILE A 101 1.86 -19.49 2.14
N LYS A 102 1.50 -20.65 2.70
CA LYS A 102 0.22 -21.32 2.41
C LYS A 102 -0.99 -20.46 2.77
N LYS A 103 -0.91 -19.67 3.85
CA LYS A 103 -1.98 -18.72 4.19
C LYS A 103 -2.10 -17.63 3.13
N VAL A 104 -0.99 -17.09 2.63
CA VAL A 104 -1.02 -16.03 1.62
C VAL A 104 -1.45 -16.54 0.24
N GLU A 105 -1.01 -17.73 -0.16
CA GLU A 105 -1.45 -18.36 -1.42
C GLU A 105 -2.97 -18.50 -1.48
N LYS A 106 -3.62 -18.83 -0.34
CA LYS A 106 -5.08 -18.96 -0.26
C LYS A 106 -5.83 -17.63 -0.36
N ILE A 107 -5.25 -16.53 0.10
CA ILE A 107 -5.94 -15.21 0.08
C ILE A 107 -5.74 -14.47 -1.24
N LEU A 108 -4.63 -14.67 -1.95
CA LEU A 108 -4.33 -13.98 -3.21
C LEU A 108 -5.51 -13.98 -4.22
N PRO A 109 -6.15 -15.13 -4.50
CA PRO A 109 -7.25 -15.17 -5.48
C PRO A 109 -8.53 -14.48 -5.02
N VAL A 110 -8.70 -14.19 -3.72
CA VAL A 110 -9.89 -13.52 -3.17
C VAL A 110 -9.66 -12.05 -2.82
N LEU A 111 -8.44 -11.52 -3.05
CA LEU A 111 -8.14 -10.12 -2.82
C LEU A 111 -8.97 -9.21 -3.72
N LYS A 112 -9.45 -8.12 -3.15
CA LYS A 112 -10.13 -7.04 -3.86
C LYS A 112 -9.20 -5.85 -3.98
N VAL A 113 -9.41 -5.06 -5.05
CA VAL A 113 -8.72 -3.79 -5.24
C VAL A 113 -9.66 -2.66 -4.83
N GLY A 114 -9.22 -1.81 -3.89
CA GLY A 114 -10.00 -0.66 -3.43
C GLY A 114 -9.67 0.64 -4.15
N ASN A 115 -10.24 1.74 -3.65
CA ASN A 115 -10.04 3.07 -4.21
C ASN A 115 -8.62 3.59 -3.91
N PRO A 116 -7.87 4.05 -4.91
CA PRO A 116 -6.51 4.51 -4.71
C PRO A 116 -6.48 5.97 -4.27
N TRP A 117 -5.34 6.37 -3.73
CA TRP A 117 -5.04 7.77 -3.46
C TRP A 117 -3.65 8.13 -3.99
N LEU A 118 -3.51 9.38 -4.44
CA LEU A 118 -2.24 9.88 -4.94
C LEU A 118 -1.33 10.23 -3.76
N GLY A 119 -0.16 9.60 -3.72
CA GLY A 119 0.89 9.94 -2.76
C GLY A 119 1.65 11.21 -3.17
N ILE A 120 2.26 11.87 -2.18
CA ILE A 120 3.17 13.01 -2.39
C ILE A 120 4.36 12.61 -3.29
N ASP A 121 4.70 11.32 -3.32
CA ASP A 121 5.74 10.73 -4.15
C ASP A 121 5.30 10.47 -5.61
N LYS A 122 4.17 11.05 -6.04
CA LYS A 122 3.62 10.92 -7.40
C LYS A 122 3.32 9.47 -7.81
N LYS A 123 2.88 8.67 -6.84
CA LYS A 123 2.44 7.28 -7.06
C LYS A 123 1.02 7.11 -6.60
N TRP A 124 0.24 6.41 -7.39
CA TRP A 124 -1.04 5.87 -6.94
C TRP A 124 -0.78 4.75 -5.94
N LYS A 125 -1.34 4.89 -4.74
CA LYS A 125 -1.35 3.86 -3.72
C LYS A 125 -2.66 3.11 -3.84
N VAL A 126 -2.59 1.92 -4.43
CA VAL A 126 -3.76 1.09 -4.73
C VAL A 126 -3.92 0.03 -3.63
N PRO A 127 -4.97 0.10 -2.80
CA PRO A 127 -5.12 -0.80 -1.66
C PRO A 127 -5.54 -2.21 -2.09
N LEU A 128 -4.92 -3.22 -1.47
CA LEU A 128 -5.37 -4.60 -1.50
C LEU A 128 -6.25 -4.86 -0.27
N ILE A 129 -7.46 -5.35 -0.51
CA ILE A 129 -8.51 -5.53 0.49
C ILE A 129 -8.82 -7.01 0.67
N LEU A 130 -8.86 -7.44 1.93
CA LEU A 130 -9.35 -8.75 2.37
C LEU A 130 -10.45 -8.49 3.40
N ASP A 131 -11.64 -9.05 3.20
CA ASP A 131 -12.78 -8.94 4.12
C ASP A 131 -13.08 -7.50 4.58
N GLY A 132 -13.08 -6.56 3.63
CA GLY A 132 -13.34 -5.13 3.89
C GLY A 132 -12.16 -4.36 4.51
N THR A 133 -11.04 -5.03 4.80
CA THR A 133 -9.87 -4.44 5.46
C THR A 133 -8.72 -4.24 4.47
N VAL A 134 -8.08 -3.07 4.51
CA VAL A 134 -6.85 -2.82 3.74
C VAL A 134 -5.69 -3.56 4.40
N ILE A 135 -5.14 -4.57 3.74
CA ILE A 135 -4.04 -5.39 4.26
C ILE A 135 -2.68 -4.98 3.67
N SER A 136 -2.68 -4.41 2.47
CA SER A 136 -1.48 -3.94 1.79
C SER A 136 -1.81 -2.90 0.72
N GLU A 137 -0.77 -2.39 0.04
CA GLU A 137 -0.92 -1.48 -1.10
C GLU A 137 0.07 -1.86 -2.20
N VAL A 138 -0.36 -1.69 -3.45
CA VAL A 138 0.48 -1.74 -4.65
C VAL A 138 0.72 -0.31 -5.10
N LEU A 139 1.95 0.01 -5.48
CA LEU A 139 2.31 1.33 -5.99
C LEU A 139 2.24 1.31 -7.51
N VAL A 140 1.55 2.28 -8.09
CA VAL A 140 1.52 2.50 -9.55
C VAL A 140 2.08 3.88 -9.83
N ASP A 141 3.04 3.96 -10.74
CA ASP A 141 3.60 5.22 -11.21
C ASP A 141 2.50 6.08 -11.83
N ALA A 142 2.36 7.34 -11.39
CA ALA A 142 1.23 8.16 -11.81
C ALA A 142 1.40 8.77 -13.21
N ASP A 143 2.61 8.66 -13.81
CA ASP A 143 2.90 9.13 -15.17
C ASP A 143 2.90 8.00 -16.20
N SER A 144 3.44 6.83 -15.85
CA SER A 144 3.64 5.70 -16.78
C SER A 144 2.68 4.53 -16.58
N GLY A 145 1.96 4.47 -15.45
CA GLY A 145 1.06 3.35 -15.14
C GLY A 145 1.79 2.05 -14.78
N LYS A 146 3.11 2.09 -14.59
CA LYS A 146 3.89 0.92 -14.22
C LYS A 146 3.69 0.57 -12.74
N ILE A 147 3.50 -0.71 -12.42
CA ILE A 147 3.58 -1.18 -11.02
C ILE A 147 5.02 -1.04 -10.52
N ILE A 148 5.20 -0.33 -9.41
CA ILE A 148 6.50 -0.06 -8.79
C ILE A 148 6.65 -0.97 -7.56
N GLY A 149 7.85 -1.56 -7.45
CA GLY A 149 8.24 -2.34 -6.29
C GLY A 149 8.43 -1.53 -5.02
N LYS A 150 8.33 -2.20 -3.88
CA LYS A 150 8.48 -1.61 -2.55
C LYS A 150 9.69 -2.15 -1.81
#